data_AF-A0A3D8I5G5-F1
#
_entry.id   AF-A0A3D8I5G5-F1
#
_cell.length_a   1.000
_cell.length_b   1.000
_cell.length_c   1.000
_cell.angle_alpha   90.00
_cell.angle_beta   90.00
_cell.angle_gamma   90.00
#
_symmetry.space_group_name_H-M   'P 1'
#
loop_
_entity.id
_entity.type
_entity.pdbx_description
1 polymer ?
#
loop_
_entity_poly.entity_id
_entity_poly.type
_entity_poly.pdbx_seq_one_letter_code
_entity_poly.pdbx_strand_id
1 'polypeptide(L)'
;MTKENLLLKLKEIFTIKRILISLVSLFFILFFVGGCSFRLMDWQYYKFVKLCKKPNKAIIYNKNIYDLYIKADKQINFYQGEKFYDKNTNQTFYVDSFLLKGRYVNEISSSLSESRNIVYYNKQPFYEYSSYWYKETGLFLSGDEGAGFIWKNNRTLYCKENIIEVRR
;
A
#
# COMPACT_ATOMS: atom_id res chain seq x y z
N MET A 1 57.62 -13.14 -14.86
CA MET A 1 56.20 -13.05 -15.26
C MET A 1 56.16 -12.95 -16.78
N THR A 2 55.63 -13.95 -17.49
CA THR A 2 55.64 -14.01 -18.97
C THR A 2 54.63 -13.04 -19.58
N LYS A 3 54.92 -12.49 -20.77
CA LYS A 3 54.03 -11.55 -21.49
C LYS A 3 52.61 -12.11 -21.66
N GLU A 4 52.47 -13.41 -21.87
CA GLU A 4 51.18 -14.10 -21.97
C GLU A 4 50.34 -14.01 -20.69
N ASN A 5 50.96 -14.17 -19.51
CA ASN A 5 50.27 -14.00 -18.22
C ASN A 5 49.80 -12.55 -17.99
N LEU A 6 50.50 -11.57 -18.57
CA LEU A 6 50.13 -10.15 -18.47
C LEU A 6 48.96 -9.82 -19.41
N LEU A 7 48.96 -10.43 -20.61
CA LEU A 7 47.89 -10.30 -21.62
C LEU A 7 46.59 -10.98 -21.17
N LEU A 8 46.68 -12.15 -20.52
CA LEU A 8 45.55 -12.84 -19.89
C LEU A 8 44.90 -12.00 -18.79
N LYS A 9 45.70 -11.46 -17.86
CA LYS A 9 45.22 -10.57 -16.79
C LYS A 9 44.57 -9.30 -17.32
N LEU A 10 45.13 -8.68 -18.36
CA LEU A 10 44.52 -7.51 -19.01
C LEU A 10 43.16 -7.87 -19.62
N LYS A 11 43.06 -9.00 -20.33
CA LYS A 11 41.80 -9.47 -20.93
C LYS A 11 40.73 -9.74 -19.86
N GLU A 12 41.09 -10.32 -18.73
CA GLU A 12 40.20 -10.50 -17.57
C GLU A 12 39.70 -9.16 -17.03
N ILE A 13 40.59 -8.19 -16.81
CA ILE A 13 40.22 -6.85 -16.34
C ILE A 13 39.26 -6.14 -17.31
N PHE A 14 39.53 -6.19 -18.62
CA PHE A 14 38.62 -5.62 -19.62
C PHE A 14 37.26 -6.31 -19.65
N THR A 15 37.23 -7.63 -19.45
CA THR A 15 36.00 -8.41 -19.39
C THR A 15 35.18 -8.05 -18.14
N ILE A 16 35.82 -7.97 -16.97
CA ILE A 16 35.19 -7.54 -15.71
C ILE A 16 34.64 -6.13 -15.84
N LYS A 17 35.43 -5.19 -16.39
CA LYS A 17 34.98 -3.80 -16.62
C LYS A 17 33.73 -3.76 -17.50
N ARG A 18 33.67 -4.56 -18.57
CA ARG A 18 32.50 -4.64 -19.47
C ARG A 18 31.27 -5.20 -18.76
N ILE A 19 31.44 -6.25 -17.96
CA ILE A 19 30.35 -6.85 -17.16
C ILE A 19 29.83 -5.83 -16.15
N LEU A 20 30.72 -5.12 -15.47
CA LEU A 20 30.36 -4.14 -14.44
C LEU A 20 29.58 -2.96 -15.01
N ILE A 21 30.01 -2.44 -16.17
CA ILE A 21 29.26 -1.41 -16.92
C ILE A 21 27.87 -1.94 -17.31
N SER A 22 27.78 -3.17 -17.82
CA SER A 22 26.50 -3.78 -18.19
C SER A 22 25.55 -3.92 -17.01
N LEU A 23 26.05 -4.32 -15.83
CA LEU A 23 25.26 -4.43 -14.62
C LEU A 23 24.79 -3.06 -14.13
N VAL A 24 25.67 -2.05 -14.11
CA VAL A 24 25.30 -0.68 -13.72
C VAL A 24 24.22 -0.13 -14.65
N SER A 25 24.36 -0.29 -15.97
CA SER A 25 23.36 0.15 -16.94
C SER A 25 22.02 -0.57 -16.74
N LEU A 26 22.04 -1.88 -16.48
CA LEU A 26 20.82 -2.64 -16.20
C LEU A 26 20.13 -2.15 -14.92
N PHE A 27 20.89 -1.92 -13.84
CA PHE A 27 20.36 -1.34 -12.60
C PHE A 27 19.80 0.07 -12.83
N PHE A 28 20.44 0.86 -13.68
CA PHE A 28 19.98 2.21 -14.03
C PHE A 28 18.66 2.17 -14.80
N ILE A 29 18.49 1.24 -15.74
CA ILE A 29 17.21 1.05 -16.47
C ILE A 29 16.12 0.57 -15.50
N LEU A 30 16.42 -0.43 -14.66
CA LEU A 30 15.47 -0.92 -13.65
C LEU A 30 15.06 0.17 -12.65
N PHE A 31 15.99 1.07 -12.30
CA PHE A 31 15.72 2.24 -11.46
C PHE A 31 14.70 3.18 -12.09
N PHE A 32 14.76 3.40 -13.41
CA PHE A 32 13.81 4.26 -14.11
C PHE A 32 12.44 3.60 -14.34
N VAL A 33 12.40 2.29 -14.57
CA VAL A 33 11.13 1.58 -14.88
C VAL A 33 10.35 1.22 -13.62
N GLY A 34 11.02 0.81 -12.54
CA GLY A 34 10.35 0.33 -11.32
C GLY A 34 10.41 1.29 -10.11
N GLY A 35 11.26 2.31 -10.18
CA GLY A 35 11.62 3.12 -9.03
C GLY A 35 12.55 2.41 -8.05
N CYS A 36 13.09 3.15 -7.09
CA CYS A 36 13.95 2.64 -6.02
C CYS A 36 13.31 2.89 -4.66
N SER A 37 13.15 1.81 -3.88
CA SER A 37 12.56 1.87 -2.55
C SER A 37 13.62 1.65 -1.47
N PHE A 38 13.64 2.51 -0.45
CA PHE A 38 14.49 2.33 0.74
C PHE A 38 13.80 1.54 1.86
N ARG A 39 12.62 0.97 1.58
CA ARG A 39 11.76 0.28 2.55
C ARG A 39 12.44 -0.87 3.28
N LEU A 40 13.31 -1.62 2.60
CA LEU A 40 14.05 -2.74 3.20
C LEU A 40 15.14 -2.29 4.17
N MET A 41 15.55 -1.02 4.11
CA MET A 41 16.52 -0.44 5.04
C MET A 41 15.85 0.31 6.20
N ASP A 42 14.53 0.50 6.14
CA ASP A 42 13.77 1.18 7.18
C ASP A 42 13.17 0.17 8.18
N TRP A 43 13.66 0.20 9.41
CA TRP A 43 13.14 -0.63 10.49
C TRP A 43 11.66 -0.37 10.80
N GLN A 44 11.16 0.84 10.54
CA GLN A 44 9.75 1.21 10.77
C GLN A 44 8.82 0.47 9.79
N TYR A 45 9.30 0.12 8.60
CA TYR A 45 8.55 -0.73 7.67
C TYR A 45 8.27 -2.11 8.25
N TYR A 46 9.26 -2.76 8.89
CA TYR A 46 9.04 -4.07 9.50
C TYR A 46 8.06 -4.01 10.67
N LYS A 47 8.06 -2.91 11.43
CA LYS A 47 7.05 -2.64 12.46
C LYS A 47 5.66 -2.49 11.84
N PHE A 48 5.54 -1.75 10.75
CA PHE A 48 4.29 -1.64 9.97
C PHE A 48 3.79 -3.00 9.47
N VAL A 49 4.66 -3.83 8.86
CA VAL A 49 4.30 -5.18 8.41
C VAL A 49 3.81 -6.03 9.58
N LYS A 50 4.48 -5.96 10.74
CA LYS A 50 4.07 -6.70 11.94
C LYS A 50 2.69 -6.25 12.44
N LEU A 51 2.41 -4.95 12.41
CA LEU A 51 1.11 -4.40 12.78
C LEU A 51 0.02 -4.82 11.79
N CYS A 52 0.32 -4.83 10.49
CA CYS A 52 -0.60 -5.26 9.45
C CYS A 52 -0.95 -6.76 9.52
N LYS A 53 -0.02 -7.60 10.00
CA LYS A 53 -0.27 -9.05 10.19
C LYS A 53 -1.05 -9.38 11.45
N LYS A 54 -1.11 -8.49 12.43
CA LYS A 54 -1.89 -8.73 13.64
C LYS A 54 -3.37 -8.66 13.29
N PRO A 55 -4.21 -9.52 13.88
CA PRO A 55 -5.65 -9.40 13.70
C PRO A 55 -6.06 -7.97 14.05
N ASN A 56 -6.73 -7.30 13.10
CA ASN A 56 -7.16 -5.93 13.28
C ASN A 56 -7.96 -5.81 14.57
N LYS A 57 -7.65 -4.79 15.37
CA LYS A 57 -8.49 -4.38 16.49
C LYS A 57 -9.76 -3.77 15.90
N ALA A 58 -10.70 -4.65 15.58
CA ALA A 58 -11.99 -4.29 15.05
C ALA A 58 -13.05 -4.52 16.14
N ILE A 59 -13.89 -3.52 16.37
CA ILE A 59 -15.00 -3.60 17.30
C ILE A 59 -16.28 -3.52 16.47
N ILE A 60 -17.12 -4.54 16.61
CA ILE A 60 -18.43 -4.61 15.95
C ILE A 60 -19.47 -4.26 17.01
N TYR A 61 -20.07 -3.07 16.90
CA TYR A 61 -21.13 -2.64 17.82
C TYR A 61 -22.48 -3.24 17.43
N ASN A 62 -22.74 -3.38 16.13
CA ASN A 62 -23.96 -3.98 15.61
C ASN A 62 -23.63 -4.99 14.51
N LYS A 63 -23.72 -6.29 14.86
CA LYS A 63 -23.38 -7.40 13.96
C LYS A 63 -24.28 -7.47 12.74
N ASN A 64 -25.58 -7.21 12.89
CA ASN A 64 -26.52 -7.28 11.77
C ASN A 64 -26.15 -6.26 10.69
N ILE A 65 -25.92 -5.00 11.08
CA ILE A 65 -25.52 -3.94 10.16
C ILE A 65 -24.13 -4.23 9.55
N TYR A 66 -23.21 -4.78 10.35
CA TYR A 66 -21.87 -5.15 9.87
C TYR A 66 -21.91 -6.26 8.81
N ASP A 67 -22.66 -7.34 9.05
CA ASP A 67 -22.77 -8.46 8.09
C ASP A 67 -23.37 -7.97 6.76
N LEU A 68 -24.32 -7.05 6.83
CA LEU A 68 -24.90 -6.39 5.66
C LEU A 68 -23.89 -5.48 4.94
N TYR A 69 -23.12 -4.69 5.68
CA TYR A 69 -22.05 -3.86 5.12
C TYR A 69 -21.03 -4.70 4.34
N ILE A 70 -20.61 -5.85 4.88
CA ILE A 70 -19.68 -6.76 4.19
C ILE A 70 -20.30 -7.37 2.93
N LYS A 71 -21.61 -7.68 2.94
CA LYS A 71 -22.30 -8.14 1.72
C LYS A 71 -22.36 -7.05 0.66
N ALA A 72 -22.66 -5.81 1.07
CA ALA A 72 -22.71 -4.66 0.18
C ALA A 72 -21.32 -4.36 -0.42
N ASP A 73 -20.24 -4.39 0.36
CA ASP A 73 -18.85 -4.18 -0.11
C ASP A 73 -18.44 -5.12 -1.23
N LYS A 74 -18.92 -6.36 -1.16
CA LYS A 74 -18.62 -7.39 -2.15
C LYS A 74 -19.46 -7.27 -3.42
N GLN A 75 -20.63 -6.64 -3.34
CA GLN A 75 -21.63 -6.66 -4.42
C GLN A 75 -21.79 -5.31 -5.14
N ILE A 76 -21.46 -4.19 -4.49
CA ILE A 76 -21.67 -2.85 -5.03
C ILE A 76 -20.37 -2.05 -4.92
N ASN A 77 -20.02 -1.30 -5.97
CA ASN A 77 -19.08 -0.20 -5.83
C ASN A 77 -19.76 0.91 -5.00
N PHE A 78 -19.45 0.95 -3.70
CA PHE A 78 -20.03 1.83 -2.66
C PHE A 78 -20.22 3.32 -3.00
N TYR A 79 -19.64 3.83 -4.07
CA TYR A 79 -19.58 5.25 -4.40
C TYR A 79 -20.63 5.73 -5.42
N GLN A 80 -21.58 4.88 -5.84
CA GLN A 80 -22.58 5.21 -6.88
C GLN A 80 -24.03 5.41 -6.39
N GLY A 81 -24.27 5.47 -5.08
CA GLY A 81 -25.58 5.88 -4.54
C GLY A 81 -26.72 4.86 -4.68
N GLU A 82 -26.38 3.60 -4.94
CA GLU A 82 -27.37 2.54 -5.18
C GLU A 82 -27.95 1.99 -3.87
N LYS A 83 -29.24 1.61 -3.89
CA LYS A 83 -29.86 0.92 -2.76
C LYS A 83 -29.50 -0.57 -2.83
N PHE A 84 -29.09 -1.16 -1.72
CA PHE A 84 -28.88 -2.60 -1.62
C PHE A 84 -30.11 -3.28 -1.02
N TYR A 85 -30.70 -4.24 -1.73
CA TYR A 85 -31.77 -5.09 -1.19
C TYR A 85 -31.21 -6.45 -0.78
N ASP A 86 -31.23 -6.75 0.52
CA ASP A 86 -30.90 -8.10 1.00
C ASP A 86 -32.16 -8.98 1.00
N LYS A 87 -32.19 -9.96 0.08
CA LYS A 87 -33.28 -10.94 -0.07
C LYS A 87 -33.47 -11.81 1.17
N ASN A 88 -32.44 -12.02 1.98
CA ASN A 88 -32.52 -12.90 3.15
C ASN A 88 -33.20 -12.21 4.32
N THR A 89 -33.02 -10.89 4.46
CA THR A 89 -33.59 -10.10 5.56
C THR A 89 -34.81 -9.29 5.15
N ASN A 90 -35.17 -9.28 3.85
CA ASN A 90 -36.21 -8.41 3.27
C ASN A 90 -36.03 -6.93 3.65
N GLN A 91 -34.78 -6.45 3.62
CA GLN A 91 -34.45 -5.08 4.01
C GLN A 91 -33.69 -4.35 2.90
N THR A 92 -34.10 -3.11 2.65
CA THR A 92 -33.45 -2.19 1.72
C THR A 92 -32.54 -1.24 2.50
N PHE A 93 -31.27 -1.20 2.12
CA PHE A 93 -30.26 -0.34 2.70
C PHE A 93 -29.87 0.76 1.71
N TYR A 94 -29.73 1.96 2.22
CA TYR A 94 -29.27 3.10 1.44
C TYR A 94 -27.76 3.19 1.61
N VAL A 95 -27.01 3.04 0.52
CA VAL A 95 -25.54 3.12 0.55
C VAL A 95 -25.07 4.50 1.03
N ASP A 96 -25.83 5.56 0.69
CA ASP A 96 -25.60 6.94 1.15
C ASP A 96 -25.70 7.12 2.67
N SER A 97 -26.33 6.17 3.38
CA SER A 97 -26.45 6.21 4.84
C SER A 97 -25.16 5.78 5.56
N PHE A 98 -24.19 5.18 4.86
CA PHE A 98 -22.89 4.85 5.42
C PHE A 98 -21.98 6.08 5.43
N LEU A 99 -21.56 6.48 6.62
CA LEU A 99 -20.70 7.64 6.79
C LEU A 99 -19.46 7.24 7.60
N LEU A 100 -18.29 7.46 7.01
CA LEU A 100 -17.02 7.39 7.72
C LEU A 100 -16.76 8.77 8.34
N LYS A 101 -16.96 8.91 9.65
CA LYS A 101 -16.87 10.20 10.36
C LYS A 101 -15.74 10.29 11.38
N GLY A 102 -15.40 9.19 12.04
CA GLY A 102 -14.36 9.20 13.07
C GLY A 102 -13.05 8.74 12.48
N ARG A 103 -12.11 9.66 12.18
CA ARG A 103 -10.70 9.31 11.93
C ARG A 103 -9.85 9.95 13.01
N TYR A 104 -9.39 9.15 13.96
CA TYR A 104 -8.34 9.58 14.89
C TYR A 104 -7.00 9.08 14.37
N VAL A 105 -6.03 9.99 14.17
CA VAL A 105 -4.68 9.64 13.71
C VAL A 105 -3.74 9.72 14.90
N ASN A 106 -3.13 8.58 15.23
CA ASN A 106 -2.06 8.46 16.20
C ASN A 106 -0.73 8.31 15.47
N GLU A 107 0.17 9.26 15.64
CA GLU A 107 1.53 9.18 15.08
C GLU A 107 2.39 8.29 15.96
N ILE A 108 2.79 7.13 15.43
CA ILE A 108 3.69 6.20 16.13
C ILE A 108 5.14 6.63 15.92
N SER A 109 5.44 7.20 14.75
CA SER A 109 6.71 7.79 14.36
C SER A 109 6.52 8.68 13.13
N SER A 110 7.60 9.33 12.68
CA SER A 110 7.60 10.20 11.49
C SER A 110 7.16 9.53 10.19
N SER A 111 7.24 8.19 10.09
CA SER A 111 6.83 7.44 8.91
C SER A 111 5.72 6.42 9.16
N LEU A 112 5.27 6.23 10.41
CA LEU A 112 4.24 5.25 10.75
C LEU A 112 3.14 5.89 11.59
N SER A 113 1.90 5.73 11.16
CA SER A 113 0.73 6.16 11.91
C SER A 113 -0.35 5.10 11.96
N GLU A 114 -1.17 5.16 13.00
CA GLU A 114 -2.38 4.37 13.17
C GLU A 114 -3.57 5.31 13.00
N SER A 115 -4.53 4.93 12.17
CA SER A 115 -5.82 5.59 12.05
C SER A 115 -6.90 4.70 12.64
N ARG A 116 -7.63 5.20 13.63
CA ARG A 116 -8.87 4.55 14.08
C ARG A 116 -10.04 5.13 13.32
N ASN A 117 -10.79 4.26 12.66
CA ASN A 117 -11.89 4.60 11.78
C ASN A 117 -13.19 4.09 12.39
N ILE A 118 -14.20 4.97 12.54
CA ILE A 118 -15.54 4.62 12.97
C ILE A 118 -16.51 4.83 11.81
N VAL A 119 -17.24 3.77 11.48
CA VAL A 119 -18.26 3.74 10.44
C VAL A 119 -19.64 3.81 11.06
N TYR A 120 -20.45 4.72 10.54
CA TYR A 120 -21.80 4.99 10.99
C TYR A 120 -22.80 4.57 9.93
N TYR A 121 -23.95 4.07 10.38
CA TYR A 121 -25.13 3.85 9.55
C TYR A 121 -26.29 4.63 10.20
N ASN A 122 -26.96 5.51 9.44
CA ASN A 122 -28.02 6.36 9.98
C ASN A 122 -27.63 7.12 11.27
N LYS A 123 -26.40 7.64 11.30
CA LYS A 123 -25.79 8.36 12.44
C LYS A 123 -25.49 7.49 13.69
N GLN A 124 -25.67 6.17 13.63
CA GLN A 124 -25.28 5.25 14.70
C GLN A 124 -23.98 4.51 14.34
N PRO A 125 -22.97 4.46 15.22
CA PRO A 125 -21.74 3.72 14.97
C PRO A 125 -22.05 2.21 15.00
N PHE A 126 -21.58 1.48 13.98
CA PHE A 126 -21.77 0.01 13.94
C PHE A 126 -20.45 -0.76 13.85
N TYR A 127 -19.38 -0.11 13.37
CA TYR A 127 -18.09 -0.74 13.14
C TYR A 127 -16.96 0.24 13.42
N GLU A 128 -16.00 -0.16 14.26
CA GLU A 128 -14.74 0.54 14.46
C GLU A 128 -13.58 -0.38 14.03
N TYR A 129 -12.60 0.17 13.33
CA TYR A 129 -11.39 -0.56 12.95
C TYR A 129 -10.16 0.34 12.93
N SER A 130 -9.02 -0.25 13.25
CA SER A 130 -7.72 0.40 13.11
C SER A 130 -7.12 0.07 11.75
N SER A 131 -6.58 1.08 11.06
CA SER A 131 -5.73 0.92 9.87
C SER A 131 -4.37 1.53 10.12
N TYR A 132 -3.33 0.93 9.54
CA TYR A 132 -1.96 1.43 9.68
C TYR A 132 -1.49 2.03 8.36
N TRP A 133 -0.72 3.10 8.47
CA TRP A 133 -0.17 3.84 7.34
C TRP A 133 1.34 3.95 7.49
N TYR A 134 2.06 3.72 6.40
CA TYR A 134 3.51 3.84 6.36
C TYR A 134 3.93 4.74 5.20
N LYS A 135 4.70 5.78 5.51
CA LYS A 135 5.28 6.70 4.53
C LYS A 135 6.61 6.15 4.05
N GLU A 136 6.59 5.53 2.90
CA GLU A 136 7.76 4.95 2.27
C GLU A 136 8.57 6.03 1.55
N THR A 137 9.87 6.10 1.85
CA THR A 137 10.81 6.96 1.14
C THR A 137 11.48 6.20 0.00
N GLY A 138 11.57 6.84 -1.17
CA GLY A 138 12.10 6.22 -2.38
C GLY A 138 11.83 7.09 -3.60
N LEU A 139 12.37 6.71 -4.75
CA LEU A 139 12.09 7.37 -6.03
C LEU A 139 11.09 6.51 -6.80
N PHE A 140 9.91 7.06 -7.05
CA PHE A 140 8.81 6.36 -7.70
C PHE A 140 8.38 7.13 -8.93
N LEU A 141 8.33 6.44 -10.08
CA LEU A 141 7.71 6.97 -11.28
C LEU A 141 6.19 6.80 -11.16
N SER A 142 5.46 7.89 -11.37
CA SER A 142 3.99 7.92 -11.35
C SER A 142 3.52 8.67 -12.59
N GLY A 143 2.33 8.37 -13.09
CA GLY A 143 1.82 9.00 -14.30
C GLY A 143 1.02 8.03 -15.14
N ASP A 144 0.33 8.61 -16.11
CA ASP A 144 -0.47 7.94 -17.13
C ASP A 144 -0.02 8.52 -18.48
N GLU A 145 -0.07 7.70 -19.53
CA GLU A 145 0.29 8.03 -20.91
C GLU A 145 -0.37 9.34 -21.40
N GLY A 146 -1.54 9.70 -20.86
CA GLY A 146 -2.25 10.95 -21.18
C GLY A 146 -1.92 12.18 -20.32
N ALA A 147 -1.29 12.01 -19.15
CA ALA A 147 -1.03 13.10 -18.19
C ALA A 147 0.47 13.37 -17.94
N GLY A 148 1.34 12.54 -18.52
CA GLY A 148 2.78 12.63 -18.36
C GLY A 148 3.31 11.90 -17.12
N PHE A 149 4.64 11.77 -17.06
CA PHE A 149 5.34 11.09 -15.98
C PHE A 149 5.88 12.09 -14.95
N ILE A 150 5.69 11.77 -13.67
CA ILE A 150 6.11 12.57 -12.51
C ILE A 150 6.89 11.68 -11.54
N TRP A 151 8.03 12.18 -11.09
CA TRP A 151 8.81 11.56 -10.03
C TRP A 151 8.28 11.94 -8.65
N LYS A 152 8.06 10.95 -7.80
CA LYS A 152 7.70 11.13 -6.37
C LYS A 152 8.82 10.59 -5.49
N ASN A 153 9.17 11.35 -4.45
CA ASN A 153 10.21 10.97 -3.48
C ASN A 153 9.66 10.19 -2.27
N ASN A 154 8.33 10.01 -2.24
CA ASN A 154 7.66 9.21 -1.24
C ASN A 154 6.38 8.60 -1.82
N ARG A 155 5.91 7.54 -1.18
CA ARG A 155 4.57 6.98 -1.38
C ARG A 155 4.00 6.52 -0.06
N THR A 156 2.69 6.39 0.02
CA THR A 156 2.02 5.93 1.24
C THR A 156 1.57 4.49 1.04
N LEU A 157 2.04 3.60 1.89
CA LEU A 157 1.51 2.25 2.05
C LEU A 157 0.42 2.26 3.12
N TYR A 158 -0.63 1.49 2.92
CA TYR A 158 -1.64 1.25 3.95
C TYR A 158 -1.96 -0.22 4.05
N CYS A 159 -2.42 -0.63 5.23
CA CYS A 159 -2.88 -1.99 5.46
C CYS A 159 -4.41 -2.04 5.40
N LYS A 160 -4.95 -2.85 4.50
CA LYS A 160 -6.37 -3.24 4.44
C LYS A 160 -6.45 -4.77 4.48
N GLU A 161 -7.20 -5.33 5.42
CA GLU A 161 -7.44 -6.78 5.50
C GLU A 161 -6.17 -7.64 5.50
N ASN A 162 -5.12 -7.19 6.20
CA ASN A 162 -3.78 -7.82 6.23
C ASN A 162 -3.00 -7.79 4.90
N ILE A 163 -3.51 -7.07 3.90
CA ILE A 163 -2.87 -6.82 2.61
C ILE A 163 -2.30 -5.39 2.64
N ILE A 164 -1.04 -5.26 2.20
CA ILE A 164 -0.37 -3.96 2.09
C ILE A 164 -0.57 -3.45 0.67
N GLU A 165 -1.18 -2.27 0.56
CA GLU A 165 -1.47 -1.63 -0.71
C GLU A 165 -0.78 -0.27 -0.81
N VAL A 166 -0.42 0.10 -2.04
CA VAL A 166 0.11 1.43 -2.36
C VAL A 166 -1.07 2.34 -2.65
N ARG A 167 -1.18 3.45 -1.92
CA ARG A 167 -2.14 4.49 -2.25
C ARG A 167 -1.62 5.27 -3.47
N ARG A 168 -2.30 5.12 -4.60
CA ARG A 168 -2.02 5.87 -5.85
C ARG A 168 -2.46 7.32 -5.72
#